data_AF-W6RWX8-F1
#
_entry.id   AF-W6RWX8-F1
#
_cell.length_a   1.000
_cell.length_b   1.000
_cell.length_c   1.000
_cell.angle_alpha   90.00
_cell.angle_beta   90.00
_cell.angle_gamma   90.00
#
_symmetry.space_group_name_H-M   'P 1'
#
loop_
_entity.id
_entity.type
_entity.pdbx_description
1 polymer ?
#
loop_
_entity_poly.entity_id
_entity_poly.type
_entity_poly.pdbx_seq_one_letter_code
_entity_poly.pdbx_strand_id
1 'polypeptide(L)'
;MIKINKGFLISFIVLLLLNYAIGNFISYSLILVFLVIFSIEMISLIVAKMFLNIEMILDEVAVVGEKIAVGYICNKLSIYLSANIFAINEIIDDISGSEERKDKLNLERKYHTITAIKRGKYVINNLDIEIQSIFNLISINGKYKVNKFIKIYPKIYSLNYNYKFYNSSCGIKESLIRSSYRNDDINNIRQYEVGDSLEDIHWKITAKENKLYTKTYTNKHNEEKVVIVSYYLEKDKFDYFMEEDLTSFVISLCKDFINRNNHIKLLINNDAKFMSYISNNIDISNLLEYSLENQFSFSDKNYIYYFNDIIENNLDKKNVILIISNIDDNIKNLIDMLSRKDVNITIYFNNCNKNYSFCNNIKLVNIIDYIKGDKEYEKRNIS
;
A
#
# COMPACT_ATOMS: atom_id res chain seq x y z
N MET A 1 -2.75 18.86 -31.02
CA MET A 1 -3.91 18.84 -31.94
C MET A 1 -4.69 20.13 -31.75
N ILE A 2 -5.12 20.79 -32.84
CA ILE A 2 -5.93 22.00 -32.77
C ILE A 2 -7.40 21.57 -32.81
N LYS A 3 -8.22 22.01 -31.86
CA LYS A 3 -9.67 21.84 -31.87
C LYS A 3 -10.32 23.19 -32.13
N ILE A 4 -11.31 23.22 -33.01
CA ILE A 4 -12.11 24.41 -33.30
C ILE A 4 -13.51 24.17 -32.74
N ASN A 5 -14.09 25.20 -32.13
CA ASN A 5 -15.42 25.16 -31.57
C ASN A 5 -16.47 24.98 -32.69
N LYS A 6 -17.38 24.01 -32.51
CA LYS A 6 -18.45 23.72 -33.49
C LYS A 6 -19.38 24.93 -33.69
N GLY A 7 -19.67 25.68 -32.64
CA GLY A 7 -20.52 26.88 -32.74
C GLY A 7 -19.89 27.97 -33.61
N PHE A 8 -18.57 28.11 -33.54
CA PHE A 8 -17.83 29.06 -34.38
C PHE A 8 -17.89 28.67 -35.87
N LEU A 9 -17.71 27.38 -36.18
CA LEU A 9 -17.83 26.87 -37.56
C LEU A 9 -19.24 27.09 -38.13
N ILE A 10 -20.28 26.85 -37.33
CA ILE A 10 -21.68 27.08 -37.74
C ILE A 10 -21.91 28.58 -38.02
N SER A 11 -21.43 29.45 -37.13
CA SER A 11 -21.53 30.90 -37.33
C SER A 11 -20.86 31.35 -38.63
N PHE A 12 -19.70 30.76 -38.96
CA PHE A 12 -19.01 31.06 -40.21
C PHE A 12 -19.81 30.62 -41.44
N ILE A 13 -20.40 29.43 -41.40
CA ILE A 13 -21.27 28.91 -42.48
C ILE A 13 -22.49 29.81 -42.67
N VAL A 14 -23.12 30.26 -41.58
CA VAL A 14 -24.27 31.19 -41.64
C VAL A 14 -23.87 32.52 -42.28
N LEU A 15 -22.70 33.06 -41.94
CA LEU A 15 -22.18 34.29 -42.56
C LEU A 15 -21.91 34.11 -44.06
N LEU A 16 -21.40 32.95 -44.49
CA LEU A 16 -21.22 32.63 -45.91
C LEU A 16 -22.55 32.54 -46.65
N LEU A 17 -23.57 31.91 -46.06
CA LEU A 17 -24.91 31.83 -46.64
C LEU A 17 -25.57 33.20 -46.75
N LEU A 18 -25.42 34.05 -45.73
CA LEU A 18 -25.94 35.42 -45.74
C LEU A 18 -25.25 36.29 -46.81
N ASN A 19 -23.93 36.11 -46.99
CA ASN A 19 -23.20 36.76 -48.06
C ASN A 19 -23.67 36.29 -49.44
N TYR A 20 -23.93 34.99 -49.62
CA TYR A 20 -24.48 34.46 -50.87
C TYR A 20 -25.87 35.01 -51.20
N ALA A 21 -26.74 35.17 -50.18
CA ALA A 21 -28.11 35.64 -50.36
C ALA A 21 -28.22 37.15 -50.62
N ILE A 22 -27.43 37.97 -49.92
CA ILE A 22 -27.55 39.44 -49.96
C ILE A 22 -26.49 40.06 -50.87
N GLY A 23 -25.25 39.56 -50.84
CA GLY A 23 -24.17 40.02 -51.73
C GLY A 23 -23.73 41.48 -51.56
N ASN A 24 -24.01 42.11 -50.42
CA ASN A 24 -23.73 43.54 -50.21
C ASN A 24 -22.37 43.79 -49.54
N PHE A 25 -21.89 45.02 -49.62
CA PHE A 25 -20.64 45.47 -48.96
C PHE A 25 -20.60 45.11 -47.47
N ILE A 26 -21.75 45.22 -46.78
CA ILE A 26 -21.89 44.88 -45.36
C ILE A 26 -21.56 43.39 -45.10
N SER A 27 -22.09 42.47 -45.91
CA SER A 27 -21.85 41.03 -45.70
C SER A 27 -20.40 40.63 -46.00
N TYR A 28 -19.71 41.32 -46.91
CA TYR A 28 -18.27 41.11 -47.12
C TYR A 28 -17.44 41.65 -45.94
N SER A 29 -17.80 42.82 -45.41
CA SER A 29 -17.09 43.41 -44.27
C SER A 29 -17.19 42.54 -43.00
N LEU A 30 -18.34 41.91 -42.74
CA LEU A 30 -18.53 41.00 -41.60
C LEU A 30 -17.65 39.75 -41.69
N ILE A 31 -17.54 39.15 -42.88
CA ILE A 31 -16.65 38.00 -43.09
C ILE A 31 -15.19 38.40 -42.86
N LEU A 32 -14.79 39.58 -43.34
CA LEU A 32 -13.43 40.08 -43.14
C LEU A 32 -13.13 40.27 -41.65
N VAL A 33 -14.03 40.92 -40.90
CA VAL A 33 -13.89 41.08 -39.43
C VAL A 33 -13.78 39.72 -38.75
N PHE A 34 -14.62 38.76 -39.13
CA PHE A 34 -14.58 37.40 -38.59
C PHE A 34 -13.25 36.69 -38.84
N LEU A 35 -12.71 36.79 -40.06
CA LEU A 35 -11.39 36.24 -40.41
C LEU A 35 -10.27 36.91 -39.63
N VAL A 36 -10.31 38.24 -39.47
CA VAL A 36 -9.31 38.98 -38.69
C VAL A 36 -9.33 38.54 -37.22
N ILE A 37 -10.51 38.39 -36.61
CA ILE A 37 -10.64 37.88 -35.23
C ILE A 37 -10.05 36.46 -35.12
N PHE A 38 -10.40 35.58 -36.06
CA PHE A 38 -9.86 34.21 -36.09
C PHE A 38 -8.33 34.19 -36.23
N SER A 39 -7.77 35.02 -37.11
CA SER A 39 -6.32 35.14 -37.29
C SER A 39 -5.63 35.67 -36.03
N ILE A 40 -6.19 36.69 -35.38
CA ILE A 40 -5.67 37.23 -34.12
C ILE A 40 -5.67 36.14 -33.04
N GLU A 41 -6.76 35.38 -32.90
CA GLU A 41 -6.83 34.29 -31.93
C GLU A 41 -5.83 33.17 -32.22
N MET A 42 -5.72 32.75 -33.49
CA MET A 42 -4.74 31.74 -33.91
C MET A 42 -3.31 32.17 -33.60
N ILE A 43 -2.95 33.40 -33.95
CA ILE A 43 -1.63 33.97 -33.64
C ILE A 43 -1.42 33.99 -32.13
N SER A 44 -2.41 34.49 -31.36
CA SER A 44 -2.29 34.55 -29.89
C SER A 44 -2.01 33.18 -29.27
N LEU A 45 -2.64 32.10 -29.77
CA LEU A 45 -2.46 30.74 -29.28
C LEU A 45 -1.12 30.13 -29.68
N ILE A 46 -0.69 30.32 -30.94
CA ILE A 46 0.60 29.84 -31.41
C ILE A 46 1.71 30.46 -30.57
N VAL A 47 1.64 31.77 -30.36
CA VAL A 47 2.69 32.46 -29.63
C VAL A 47 2.60 32.16 -28.13
N ALA A 48 1.40 32.01 -27.55
CA ALA A 48 1.24 31.48 -26.20
C ALA A 48 1.93 30.12 -26.04
N LYS A 49 1.74 29.19 -26.98
CA LYS A 49 2.37 27.86 -26.92
C LYS A 49 3.90 27.92 -27.00
N MET A 50 4.46 28.82 -27.82
CA MET A 50 5.91 28.95 -28.03
C MET A 50 6.66 29.46 -26.79
N PHE A 51 6.06 30.38 -26.04
CA PHE A 51 6.73 31.04 -24.90
C PHE A 51 6.25 30.58 -23.53
N LEU A 52 5.27 29.68 -23.48
CA LEU A 52 4.75 29.15 -22.23
C LEU A 52 5.76 28.18 -21.61
N ASN A 53 6.23 28.55 -20.42
CA ASN A 53 7.04 27.71 -19.55
C ASN A 53 6.22 27.38 -18.31
N ILE A 54 6.04 26.10 -18.07
CA ILE A 54 5.31 25.57 -16.91
C ILE A 54 6.24 24.69 -16.11
N GLU A 55 6.39 25.06 -14.85
CA GLU A 55 7.10 24.26 -13.86
C GLU A 55 6.07 23.68 -12.90
N MET A 56 6.18 22.39 -12.63
CA MET A 56 5.35 21.70 -11.66
C MET A 56 6.12 21.57 -10.35
N ILE A 57 5.44 21.88 -9.25
CA ILE A 57 5.90 21.63 -7.88
C ILE A 57 5.08 20.44 -7.38
N LEU A 58 5.79 19.41 -6.93
CA LEU A 58 5.22 18.21 -6.35
C LEU A 58 6.17 17.69 -5.29
N ASP A 59 5.62 17.20 -4.19
CA ASP A 59 6.39 16.52 -3.15
C ASP A 59 6.94 15.18 -3.68
N GLU A 60 8.19 14.85 -3.35
CA GLU A 60 8.82 13.60 -3.82
C GLU A 60 8.37 12.37 -3.03
N VAL A 61 7.89 12.58 -1.79
CA VAL A 61 7.49 11.53 -0.85
C VAL A 61 6.20 11.94 -0.16
N ALA A 62 5.26 11.00 -0.06
CA ALA A 62 4.02 11.15 0.68
C ALA A 62 3.60 9.81 1.32
N VAL A 63 2.60 9.87 2.22
CA VAL A 63 1.98 8.68 2.81
C VAL A 63 0.52 8.57 2.37
N VAL A 64 0.02 7.34 2.21
CA VAL A 64 -1.41 7.10 1.95
C VAL A 64 -2.29 7.78 3.02
N GLY A 65 -3.28 8.54 2.57
CA GLY A 65 -4.19 9.34 3.38
C GLY A 65 -3.71 10.77 3.68
N GLU A 66 -2.48 11.13 3.31
CA GLU A 66 -1.99 12.51 3.44
C GLU A 66 -2.46 13.40 2.29
N LYS A 67 -2.52 14.70 2.57
CA LYS A 67 -2.80 15.73 1.56
C LYS A 67 -1.49 16.16 0.92
N ILE A 68 -1.35 15.92 -0.38
CA ILE A 68 -0.20 16.33 -1.19
C ILE A 68 -0.51 17.68 -1.83
N ALA A 69 0.43 18.61 -1.76
CA ALA A 69 0.31 19.88 -2.47
C ALA A 69 0.82 19.73 -3.91
N VAL A 70 -0.06 19.97 -4.87
CA VAL A 70 0.30 20.06 -6.28
C VAL A 70 0.32 21.54 -6.66
N GLY A 71 1.48 22.00 -7.09
CA GLY A 71 1.72 23.38 -7.50
C GLY A 71 2.04 23.47 -8.98
N TYR A 72 1.56 24.55 -9.62
CA TYR A 72 1.96 24.91 -10.98
C TYR A 72 2.45 26.36 -11.00
N ILE A 73 3.66 26.57 -11.52
CA ILE A 73 4.21 27.88 -11.81
C ILE A 73 4.15 28.07 -13.31
N CYS A 74 3.36 29.06 -13.73
CA CYS A 74 3.24 29.44 -15.12
C CYS A 74 3.93 30.79 -15.33
N ASN A 75 5.07 30.81 -16.01
CA ASN A 75 5.68 32.07 -16.43
C ASN A 75 5.02 32.52 -17.74
N LYS A 76 4.01 33.38 -17.61
CA LYS A 76 3.29 33.95 -18.75
C LYS A 76 3.90 35.32 -19.08
N LEU A 77 4.46 35.48 -20.29
CA LEU A 77 4.80 36.82 -20.79
C LEU A 77 3.51 37.66 -20.94
N SER A 78 3.63 38.96 -20.67
CA SER A 78 2.50 39.91 -20.65
C SER A 78 1.74 40.06 -21.98
N ILE A 79 2.28 39.54 -23.09
CA ILE A 79 1.71 39.69 -24.44
C ILE A 79 0.67 38.60 -24.79
N TYR A 80 0.54 37.51 -24.02
CA TYR A 80 -0.43 36.42 -24.30
C TYR A 80 -1.52 36.27 -23.22
N LEU A 81 -1.80 37.33 -22.46
CA LEU A 81 -2.67 37.32 -21.26
C LEU A 81 -4.06 36.70 -21.46
N SER A 82 -4.55 36.61 -22.70
CA SER A 82 -5.91 36.19 -23.04
C SER A 82 -6.15 34.68 -23.12
N ALA A 83 -5.12 33.84 -23.17
CA ALA A 83 -5.35 32.38 -23.25
C ALA A 83 -5.69 31.77 -21.89
N ASN A 84 -6.73 30.92 -21.83
CA ASN A 84 -7.02 30.04 -20.70
C ASN A 84 -6.14 28.79 -20.81
N ILE A 85 -5.36 28.48 -19.79
CA ILE A 85 -4.47 27.32 -19.77
C ILE A 85 -5.03 26.31 -18.79
N PHE A 86 -5.12 25.05 -19.20
CA PHE A 86 -5.55 23.95 -18.34
C PHE A 86 -4.45 22.89 -18.29
N ALA A 87 -4.05 22.52 -17.08
CA ALA A 87 -3.22 21.34 -16.83
C ALA A 87 -4.12 20.11 -16.65
N ILE A 88 -3.78 19.02 -17.32
CA ILE A 88 -4.44 17.73 -17.23
C ILE A 88 -3.37 16.72 -16.85
N ASN A 89 -3.62 15.96 -15.79
CA ASN A 89 -2.66 14.96 -15.32
C ASN A 89 -3.38 13.71 -14.82
N GLU A 90 -3.51 12.74 -15.74
CA GLU A 90 -4.13 11.43 -15.47
C GLU A 90 -3.48 10.73 -14.27
N ILE A 91 -2.16 10.92 -14.05
CA ILE A 91 -1.45 10.30 -12.93
C ILE A 91 -1.88 10.88 -11.58
N ILE A 92 -2.19 12.18 -11.52
CA ILE A 92 -2.72 12.81 -10.29
C ILE A 92 -4.16 12.33 -10.03
N ASP A 93 -4.92 12.17 -11.09
CA ASP A 93 -6.28 11.65 -11.02
C ASP A 93 -6.27 10.20 -10.49
N ASP A 94 -5.35 9.36 -10.96
CA ASP A 94 -5.12 8.00 -10.45
C ASP A 94 -4.71 7.98 -8.97
N ILE A 95 -3.85 8.92 -8.53
CA ILE A 95 -3.42 9.02 -7.12
C ILE A 95 -4.60 9.39 -6.21
N SER A 96 -5.47 10.27 -6.69
CA SER A 96 -6.57 10.86 -5.90
C SER A 96 -7.91 10.17 -6.09
N GLY A 97 -8.01 9.20 -7.02
CA GLY A 97 -9.24 8.48 -7.34
C GLY A 97 -10.35 9.37 -7.89
N SER A 98 -10.02 10.54 -8.46
CA SER A 98 -11.00 11.47 -9.00
C SER A 98 -11.04 11.45 -10.53
N GLU A 99 -12.22 11.71 -11.10
CA GLU A 99 -12.38 11.78 -12.56
C GLU A 99 -11.73 13.04 -13.15
N GLU A 100 -10.94 12.84 -14.21
CA GLU A 100 -10.27 13.80 -15.12
C GLU A 100 -10.35 15.28 -14.70
N ARG A 101 -9.47 15.71 -13.79
CA ARG A 101 -9.44 17.11 -13.36
C ARG A 101 -8.72 17.99 -14.39
N LYS A 102 -9.41 19.05 -14.81
CA LYS A 102 -8.82 20.15 -15.59
C LYS A 102 -8.47 21.32 -14.70
N ASP A 103 -7.20 21.45 -14.37
CA ASP A 103 -6.74 22.55 -13.54
C ASP A 103 -6.53 23.82 -14.37
N LYS A 104 -7.47 24.77 -14.25
CA LYS A 104 -7.29 26.10 -14.82
C LYS A 104 -6.11 26.80 -14.14
N LEU A 105 -5.10 27.16 -14.93
CA LEU A 105 -3.90 27.86 -14.52
C LEU A 105 -4.08 29.36 -14.78
N ASN A 106 -4.16 30.14 -13.71
CA ASN A 106 -4.16 31.60 -13.78
C ASN A 106 -2.71 32.13 -13.70
N LEU A 107 -2.53 33.44 -13.91
CA LEU A 107 -1.25 34.18 -13.94
C LEU A 107 -0.38 34.06 -12.66
N GLU A 108 -0.80 33.27 -11.68
CA GLU A 108 -0.18 33.15 -10.36
C GLU A 108 0.11 31.68 -10.01
N ARG A 109 0.93 31.48 -8.96
CA ARG A 109 1.18 30.15 -8.41
C ARG A 109 -0.14 29.56 -7.91
N LYS A 110 -0.61 28.51 -8.58
CA LYS A 110 -1.78 27.75 -8.12
C LYS A 110 -1.29 26.55 -7.34
N TYR A 111 -1.75 26.44 -6.10
CA TYR A 111 -1.59 25.25 -5.28
C TYR A 111 -2.96 24.65 -5.04
N HIS A 112 -3.08 23.35 -5.23
CA HIS A 112 -4.24 22.59 -4.78
C HIS A 112 -3.78 21.35 -4.02
N THR A 113 -4.59 20.92 -3.07
CA THR A 113 -4.29 19.73 -2.28
C THR A 113 -5.08 18.55 -2.82
N ILE A 114 -4.39 17.44 -3.09
CA ILE A 114 -5.00 16.14 -3.41
C ILE A 114 -4.78 15.18 -2.24
N THR A 115 -5.66 14.21 -2.05
CA THR A 115 -5.45 13.17 -1.02
C THR A 115 -4.91 11.92 -1.70
N ALA A 116 -3.80 11.37 -1.20
CA ALA A 116 -3.24 10.12 -1.71
C ALA A 116 -4.10 8.93 -1.27
N ILE A 117 -4.74 8.24 -2.21
CA ILE A 117 -5.58 7.07 -1.90
C ILE A 117 -4.82 5.76 -2.10
N LYS A 118 -3.90 5.74 -3.07
CA LYS A 118 -3.20 4.54 -3.50
C LYS A 118 -1.68 4.70 -3.34
N ARG A 119 -1.02 3.65 -2.83
CA ARG A 119 0.45 3.62 -2.73
C ARG A 119 1.07 3.36 -4.09
N GLY A 120 2.32 3.77 -4.24
CA GLY A 120 3.12 3.39 -5.40
C GLY A 120 4.14 4.45 -5.81
N LYS A 121 4.84 4.13 -6.89
CA LYS A 121 5.81 5.03 -7.51
C LYS A 121 5.22 5.61 -8.78
N TYR A 122 4.97 6.90 -8.76
CA TYR A 122 4.34 7.62 -9.86
C TYR A 122 5.38 8.52 -10.54
N VAL A 123 5.54 8.37 -11.85
CA VAL A 123 6.51 9.13 -12.64
C VAL A 123 5.78 9.95 -13.69
N ILE A 124 5.83 11.28 -13.54
CA ILE A 124 5.19 12.26 -14.42
C ILE A 124 6.26 12.84 -15.35
N ASN A 125 6.40 12.21 -16.52
CA ASN A 125 7.35 12.66 -17.54
C ASN A 125 6.84 13.89 -18.28
N ASN A 126 5.57 13.84 -18.69
CA ASN A 126 4.93 14.86 -19.48
C ASN A 126 3.66 15.33 -18.78
N LEU A 127 3.37 16.61 -18.93
CA LEU A 127 2.12 17.22 -18.49
C LEU A 127 1.33 17.62 -19.74
N ASP A 128 0.07 17.17 -19.80
CA ASP A 128 -0.83 17.49 -20.89
C ASP A 128 -1.49 18.85 -20.62
N ILE A 129 -1.36 19.75 -21.59
CA ILE A 129 -1.81 21.14 -21.47
C ILE A 129 -2.79 21.45 -22.58
N GLU A 130 -3.95 21.96 -22.20
CA GLU A 130 -4.92 22.52 -23.12
C GLU A 130 -4.89 24.05 -23.02
N ILE A 131 -4.50 24.71 -24.11
CA ILE A 131 -4.48 26.18 -24.22
C ILE A 131 -5.71 26.58 -25.05
N GLN A 132 -6.65 27.28 -24.44
CA GLN A 132 -7.87 27.76 -25.09
C GLN A 132 -7.80 29.27 -25.31
N SER A 133 -8.36 29.76 -26.42
CA SER A 133 -8.51 31.20 -26.64
C SER A 133 -9.49 31.81 -25.63
N ILE A 134 -9.46 33.12 -25.44
CA ILE A 134 -10.32 33.80 -24.44
C ILE A 134 -11.81 33.60 -24.74
N PHE A 135 -12.16 33.54 -26.03
CA PHE A 135 -13.51 33.31 -26.53
C PHE A 135 -13.81 31.82 -26.75
N ASN A 136 -12.89 30.92 -26.39
CA ASN A 136 -13.01 29.47 -26.54
C ASN A 136 -13.40 29.04 -27.97
N LEU A 137 -12.89 29.76 -28.99
CA LEU A 137 -13.12 29.43 -30.39
C LEU A 137 -12.15 28.34 -30.85
N ILE A 138 -10.95 28.34 -30.29
CA ILE A 138 -9.84 27.47 -30.69
C ILE A 138 -9.14 26.98 -29.43
N SER A 139 -8.80 25.69 -29.41
CA SER A 139 -7.92 25.13 -28.40
C SER A 139 -6.77 24.35 -29.02
N ILE A 140 -5.60 24.42 -28.38
CA ILE A 140 -4.41 23.70 -28.80
C ILE A 140 -3.93 22.85 -27.63
N ASN A 141 -3.79 21.55 -27.89
CA ASN A 141 -3.18 20.65 -26.93
C ASN A 141 -1.65 20.58 -27.16
N GLY A 142 -0.90 20.60 -26.06
CA GLY A 142 0.55 20.43 -26.03
C GLY A 142 0.99 19.51 -24.89
N LYS A 143 2.13 18.85 -25.05
CA LYS A 143 2.79 18.07 -24.01
C LYS A 143 4.03 18.82 -23.56
N TYR A 144 4.16 19.04 -22.27
CA TYR A 144 5.30 19.73 -21.66
C TYR A 144 6.09 18.76 -20.81
N LYS A 145 7.42 18.76 -20.97
CA LYS A 145 8.30 17.87 -20.22
C LYS A 145 8.54 18.44 -18.83
N VAL A 146 8.23 17.66 -17.81
CA VAL A 146 8.25 18.10 -16.40
C VAL A 146 9.14 17.21 -15.53
N ASN A 147 9.31 15.93 -15.89
CA ASN A 147 10.19 14.96 -15.22
C ASN A 147 10.10 15.01 -13.68
N LYS A 148 8.90 14.79 -13.13
CA LYS A 148 8.67 14.70 -11.68
C LYS A 148 8.32 13.28 -11.28
N PHE A 149 8.56 12.93 -10.03
CA PHE A 149 8.12 11.66 -9.47
C PHE A 149 7.62 11.88 -8.05
N ILE A 150 6.75 10.98 -7.59
CA ILE A 150 6.31 10.92 -6.20
C ILE A 150 6.25 9.44 -5.78
N LYS A 151 6.80 9.16 -4.59
CA LYS A 151 6.66 7.88 -3.91
C LYS A 151 5.63 8.02 -2.80
N ILE A 152 4.56 7.23 -2.88
CA ILE A 152 3.50 7.21 -1.88
C ILE A 152 3.64 5.92 -1.08
N TYR A 153 4.11 6.03 0.17
CA TYR A 153 4.29 4.88 1.06
C TYR A 153 3.00 4.53 1.80
N PRO A 154 2.80 3.24 2.15
CA PRO A 154 1.72 2.84 3.03
C PRO A 154 1.88 3.47 4.41
N LYS A 155 0.76 3.76 5.06
CA LYS A 155 0.75 4.31 6.42
C LYS A 155 1.28 3.27 7.40
N ILE A 156 2.05 3.69 8.40
CA ILE A 156 2.55 2.80 9.45
C ILE A 156 1.89 3.17 10.76
N TYR A 157 1.24 2.20 11.40
CA TYR A 157 0.53 2.38 12.66
C TYR A 157 1.37 1.84 13.82
N SER A 158 1.26 2.48 14.99
CA SER A 158 1.76 1.87 16.23
C SER A 158 0.74 0.85 16.73
N LEU A 159 1.08 -0.43 16.64
CA LEU A 159 0.23 -1.49 17.17
C LEU A 159 0.39 -1.53 18.70
N ASN A 160 -0.46 -0.79 19.43
CA ASN A 160 -0.52 -0.84 20.90
C ASN A 160 -1.31 -2.07 21.40
N TYR A 161 -1.49 -3.10 20.57
CA TYR A 161 -2.14 -4.32 20.99
C TYR A 161 -1.15 -5.16 21.81
N ASN A 162 -1.55 -5.46 23.04
CA ASN A 162 -0.97 -6.54 23.83
C ASN A 162 -1.32 -7.85 23.13
N TYR A 163 -0.62 -8.17 22.05
CA TYR A 163 -0.58 -9.52 21.52
C TYR A 163 -0.02 -10.40 22.64
N LYS A 164 -0.91 -10.98 23.44
CA LYS A 164 -0.61 -12.20 24.19
C LYS A 164 -0.40 -13.28 23.14
N PHE A 165 0.76 -13.24 22.46
CA PHE A 165 1.33 -14.46 21.95
C PHE A 165 1.50 -15.31 23.20
N TYR A 166 0.59 -16.26 23.39
CA TYR A 166 0.75 -17.27 24.41
C TYR A 166 2.05 -17.97 24.03
N ASN A 167 3.14 -17.56 24.67
CA ASN A 167 4.30 -18.42 24.81
C ASN A 167 3.72 -19.69 25.43
N SER A 168 3.53 -20.74 24.63
CA SER A 168 3.09 -22.04 25.06
C SER A 168 4.19 -22.77 25.83
N SER A 169 4.84 -22.06 26.76
CA SER A 169 5.59 -22.65 27.85
C SER A 169 4.75 -22.49 29.11
N CYS A 170 3.87 -23.46 29.29
CA CYS A 170 3.26 -23.82 30.57
C CYS A 170 2.19 -22.87 31.15
N GLY A 171 1.11 -23.47 31.66
CA GLY A 171 0.16 -22.79 32.52
C GLY A 171 0.81 -22.39 33.85
N ILE A 172 1.51 -21.26 33.87
CA ILE A 172 1.74 -20.49 35.08
C ILE A 172 1.14 -19.10 34.90
N LYS A 173 0.29 -18.78 35.87
CA LYS A 173 -0.58 -17.62 36.00
C LYS A 173 0.15 -16.31 35.74
N GLU A 174 -0.63 -15.35 35.24
CA GLU A 174 -0.40 -13.92 35.32
C GLU A 174 -0.10 -13.47 36.76
N SER A 175 1.16 -13.54 37.14
CA SER A 175 1.76 -12.70 38.17
C SER A 175 3.23 -13.05 38.17
N LEU A 176 4.07 -12.12 37.73
CA LEU A 176 5.44 -11.84 38.22
C LEU A 176 6.11 -10.92 37.21
N ILE A 177 5.63 -9.68 37.19
CA ILE A 177 6.46 -8.54 36.84
C ILE A 177 7.55 -8.48 37.93
N ARG A 178 8.81 -8.42 37.48
CA ARG A 178 10.08 -8.45 38.24
C ARG A 178 10.56 -9.83 38.72
N SER A 179 11.50 -10.40 37.98
CA SER A 179 12.87 -10.63 38.49
C SER A 179 13.78 -11.18 37.39
N SER A 180 14.94 -10.53 37.21
CA SER A 180 16.24 -11.09 36.82
C SER A 180 16.34 -12.05 35.63
N TYR A 181 17.12 -11.61 34.62
CA TYR A 181 18.00 -12.40 33.76
C TYR A 181 18.18 -13.88 34.17
N ARG A 182 17.93 -14.79 33.21
CA ARG A 182 18.04 -16.28 33.29
C ARG A 182 16.75 -17.00 33.67
N ASN A 183 15.75 -16.96 32.78
CA ASN A 183 14.76 -18.03 32.67
C ASN A 183 15.12 -18.92 31.48
N ASP A 184 16.27 -19.59 31.58
CA ASP A 184 16.61 -20.66 30.65
C ASP A 184 16.06 -21.98 31.23
N ASP A 185 15.05 -22.55 30.59
CA ASP A 185 14.56 -23.87 30.99
C ASP A 185 15.65 -24.93 30.75
N ILE A 186 15.87 -25.78 31.76
CA ILE A 186 16.85 -26.89 31.70
C ILE A 186 16.37 -27.87 30.61
N ASN A 187 17.14 -28.00 29.53
CA ASN A 187 16.79 -28.85 28.40
C ASN A 187 17.25 -30.29 28.60
N ASN A 188 18.47 -30.48 29.09
CA ASN A 188 19.02 -31.81 29.35
C ASN A 188 20.05 -31.77 30.49
N ILE A 189 20.35 -32.93 31.06
CA ILE A 189 21.38 -33.13 32.07
C ILE A 189 22.38 -34.12 31.51
N ARG A 190 23.61 -33.68 31.29
CA ARG A 190 24.70 -34.51 30.73
C ARG A 190 25.85 -34.64 31.71
N GLN A 191 26.74 -35.60 31.48
CA GLN A 191 27.97 -35.71 32.27
C GLN A 191 28.89 -34.52 31.95
N TYR A 192 29.49 -33.94 32.99
CA TYR A 192 30.40 -32.80 32.90
C TYR A 192 31.60 -33.12 32.02
N GLU A 193 31.95 -32.20 31.13
CA GLU A 193 33.17 -32.24 30.34
C GLU A 193 34.09 -31.06 30.67
N VAL A 194 35.39 -31.24 30.44
CA VAL A 194 36.39 -30.21 30.72
C VAL A 194 36.13 -29.00 29.80
N GLY A 195 35.73 -27.88 30.40
CA GLY A 195 35.32 -26.66 29.69
C GLY A 195 33.91 -26.20 30.03
N ASP A 196 33.09 -27.05 30.67
CA ASP A 196 31.78 -26.65 31.17
C ASP A 196 31.89 -25.69 32.37
N SER A 197 30.91 -24.78 32.48
CA SER A 197 30.82 -23.85 33.62
C SER A 197 30.53 -24.61 34.92
N LEU A 198 31.28 -24.29 35.98
CA LEU A 198 31.04 -24.85 37.32
C LEU A 198 29.72 -24.35 37.93
N GLU A 199 29.18 -23.22 37.47
CA GLU A 199 27.89 -22.69 37.92
C GLU A 199 26.71 -23.59 37.49
N ASP A 200 26.89 -24.36 36.42
CA ASP A 200 25.81 -25.13 35.79
C ASP A 200 25.74 -26.58 36.29
N ILE A 201 26.49 -26.92 37.35
CA ILE A 201 26.51 -28.27 37.91
C ILE A 201 25.17 -28.62 38.57
N HIS A 202 24.63 -29.79 38.23
CA HIS A 202 23.44 -30.36 38.83
C HIS A 202 23.77 -31.17 40.09
N TRP A 203 24.03 -30.48 41.19
CA TRP A 203 24.51 -31.05 42.47
C TRP A 203 23.70 -32.25 42.98
N LYS A 204 22.37 -32.26 42.80
CA LYS A 204 21.52 -33.36 43.29
C LYS A 204 21.75 -34.69 42.56
N ILE A 205 22.09 -34.66 41.27
CA ILE A 205 22.38 -35.88 40.49
C ILE A 205 23.83 -36.26 40.71
N THR A 206 24.71 -35.28 40.75
CA THR A 206 26.12 -35.49 41.08
C THR A 206 26.32 -36.19 42.42
N ALA A 207 25.58 -35.78 43.45
CA ALA A 207 25.62 -36.43 44.76
C ALA A 207 25.10 -37.88 44.75
N LYS A 208 24.21 -38.23 43.82
CA LYS A 208 23.61 -39.57 43.72
C LYS A 208 24.48 -40.53 42.89
N GLU A 209 25.02 -40.06 41.78
CA GLU A 209 25.75 -40.86 40.79
C GLU A 209 27.28 -40.81 40.99
N ASN A 210 27.76 -39.99 41.95
CA ASN A 210 29.17 -39.76 42.27
C ASN A 210 30.03 -39.34 41.04
N LYS A 211 29.39 -38.70 40.07
CA LYS A 211 29.98 -38.15 38.84
C LYS A 211 29.42 -36.75 38.60
N LEU A 212 30.22 -35.84 38.05
CA LEU A 212 29.78 -34.47 37.77
C LEU A 212 28.77 -34.46 36.61
N TYR A 213 27.65 -33.77 36.79
CA TYR A 213 26.62 -33.56 35.77
C TYR A 213 26.35 -32.07 35.60
N THR A 214 26.17 -31.61 34.36
CA THR A 214 25.90 -30.22 34.00
C THR A 214 24.52 -30.06 33.38
N LYS A 215 23.85 -28.96 33.73
CA LYS A 215 22.59 -28.53 33.13
C LYS A 215 22.92 -27.88 31.79
N THR A 216 22.29 -28.35 30.72
CA THR A 216 22.34 -27.64 29.43
C THR A 216 21.07 -26.82 29.26
N TYR A 217 21.27 -25.55 28.92
CA TYR A 217 20.23 -24.59 28.66
C TYR A 217 20.05 -24.41 27.16
N THR A 218 18.82 -24.42 26.67
CA THR A 218 18.53 -23.97 25.30
C THR A 218 18.31 -22.47 25.31
N ASN A 219 19.11 -21.72 24.56
CA ASN A 219 18.82 -20.31 24.28
C ASN A 219 17.49 -20.21 23.53
N LYS A 220 16.40 -19.91 24.26
CA LYS A 220 15.07 -19.63 23.67
C LYS A 220 15.00 -18.26 22.99
N HIS A 221 16.08 -17.48 23.02
CA HIS A 221 16.11 -16.10 22.52
C HIS A 221 15.99 -15.96 20.99
N ASN A 222 16.12 -17.04 20.22
CA ASN A 222 16.00 -17.04 18.75
C ASN A 222 14.81 -17.89 18.24
N GLU A 223 13.64 -17.78 18.87
CA GLU A 223 12.43 -18.26 18.22
C GLU A 223 12.05 -17.31 17.08
N GLU A 224 12.64 -17.53 15.90
CA GLU A 224 12.29 -16.81 14.67
C GLU A 224 10.79 -16.95 14.41
N LYS A 225 10.09 -15.82 14.38
CA LYS A 225 8.66 -15.77 14.07
C LYS A 225 8.49 -15.81 12.56
N VAL A 226 7.63 -16.69 12.06
CA VAL A 226 7.31 -16.75 10.63
C VAL A 226 5.99 -16.03 10.42
N VAL A 227 5.99 -14.99 9.59
CA VAL A 227 4.77 -14.31 9.16
C VAL A 227 4.49 -14.73 7.72
N ILE A 228 3.34 -15.34 7.49
CA ILE A 228 2.87 -15.77 6.18
C ILE A 228 1.66 -14.94 5.82
N VAL A 229 1.76 -14.20 4.72
CA VAL A 229 0.68 -13.41 4.14
C VAL A 229 0.17 -14.15 2.92
N SER A 230 -1.09 -14.59 2.96
CA SER A 230 -1.75 -15.25 1.84
C SER A 230 -3.17 -14.74 1.75
N TYR A 231 -3.29 -13.54 1.20
CA TYR A 231 -4.56 -12.82 1.13
C TYR A 231 -5.08 -12.83 -0.30
N TYR A 232 -6.20 -13.50 -0.51
CA TYR A 232 -6.85 -13.56 -1.82
C TYR A 232 -7.80 -12.38 -2.00
N LEU A 233 -7.64 -11.62 -3.08
CA LEU A 233 -8.59 -10.61 -3.54
C LEU A 233 -9.10 -11.01 -4.93
N GLU A 234 -10.42 -11.20 -5.06
CA GLU A 234 -11.05 -11.45 -6.36
C GLU A 234 -10.81 -10.25 -7.29
N LYS A 235 -10.32 -10.50 -8.52
CA LYS A 235 -10.05 -9.45 -9.52
C LYS A 235 -11.26 -8.54 -9.76
N ASP A 236 -12.47 -9.09 -9.72
CA ASP A 236 -13.72 -8.36 -9.98
C ASP A 236 -14.22 -7.55 -8.76
N LYS A 237 -13.70 -7.84 -7.56
CA LYS A 237 -14.03 -7.12 -6.30
C LYS A 237 -12.79 -6.51 -5.66
N PHE A 238 -11.79 -6.18 -6.47
CA PHE A 238 -10.52 -5.65 -5.98
C PHE A 238 -10.77 -4.28 -5.32
N ASP A 239 -10.93 -4.29 -4.00
CA ASP A 239 -11.06 -3.10 -3.21
C ASP A 239 -9.66 -2.60 -2.87
N TYR A 240 -9.23 -1.52 -3.54
CA TYR A 240 -7.93 -0.88 -3.29
C TYR A 240 -7.72 -0.58 -1.81
N PHE A 241 -8.77 -0.20 -1.08
CA PHE A 241 -8.65 0.10 0.35
C PHE A 241 -8.26 -1.13 1.17
N MET A 242 -8.77 -2.31 0.82
CA MET A 242 -8.42 -3.57 1.51
C MET A 242 -6.95 -3.94 1.31
N GLU A 243 -6.42 -3.74 0.10
CA GLU A 243 -5.02 -3.97 -0.20
C GLU A 243 -4.10 -2.98 0.54
N GLU A 244 -4.48 -1.69 0.62
CA GLU A 244 -3.71 -0.70 1.38
C GLU A 244 -3.70 -0.99 2.88
N ASP A 245 -4.87 -1.34 3.44
CA ASP A 245 -5.01 -1.67 4.85
C ASP A 245 -4.21 -2.93 5.22
N LEU A 246 -4.23 -3.96 4.36
CA LEU A 246 -3.43 -5.16 4.54
C LEU A 246 -1.93 -4.86 4.54
N THR A 247 -1.45 -4.16 3.51
CA THR A 247 -0.02 -3.82 3.40
C THR A 247 0.42 -2.98 4.60
N SER A 248 -0.37 -1.98 4.98
CA SER A 248 -0.13 -1.17 6.17
C SER A 248 -0.06 -2.02 7.45
N PHE A 249 -0.97 -2.96 7.62
CA PHE A 249 -1.00 -3.86 8.77
C PHE A 249 0.23 -4.76 8.84
N VAL A 250 0.59 -5.43 7.73
CA VAL A 250 1.78 -6.31 7.65
C VAL A 250 3.05 -5.54 8.01
N ILE A 251 3.23 -4.35 7.43
CA ILE A 251 4.40 -3.50 7.70
C ILE A 251 4.44 -3.06 9.17
N SER A 252 3.30 -2.63 9.70
CA SER A 252 3.19 -2.19 11.09
C SER A 252 3.50 -3.32 12.07
N LEU A 253 3.06 -4.54 11.74
CA LEU A 253 3.33 -5.76 12.51
C LEU A 253 4.82 -6.13 12.46
N CYS A 254 5.45 -6.10 11.29
CA CYS A 254 6.89 -6.31 11.18
C CYS A 254 7.70 -5.29 11.99
N LYS A 255 7.27 -4.02 11.97
CA LYS A 255 7.92 -2.95 12.74
C LYS A 255 7.77 -3.13 14.25
N ASP A 256 6.59 -3.49 14.73
CA ASP A 256 6.36 -3.77 16.15
C ASP A 256 7.23 -4.94 16.65
N PHE A 257 7.38 -5.99 15.84
CA PHE A 257 8.24 -7.12 16.20
C PHE A 257 9.73 -6.77 16.26
N ILE A 258 10.24 -5.99 15.31
CA ILE A 258 11.63 -5.49 15.36
C ILE A 258 11.84 -4.61 16.59
N ASN A 259 10.89 -3.72 16.90
CA ASN A 259 10.98 -2.87 18.10
C ASN A 259 11.01 -3.69 19.40
N ARG A 260 10.47 -4.92 19.39
CA ARG A 260 10.51 -5.89 20.48
C ARG A 260 11.71 -6.87 20.39
N ASN A 261 12.72 -6.58 19.57
CA ASN A 261 13.91 -7.39 19.32
C ASN A 261 13.61 -8.83 18.85
N ASN A 262 12.56 -9.03 18.04
CA ASN A 262 12.29 -10.32 17.43
C ASN A 262 12.71 -10.31 15.96
N HIS A 263 13.36 -11.39 15.51
CA HIS A 263 13.63 -11.63 14.11
C HIS A 263 12.42 -12.32 13.45
N ILE A 264 12.12 -11.89 12.22
CA ILE A 264 10.94 -12.35 11.48
C ILE A 264 11.37 -12.90 10.14
N LYS A 265 10.82 -14.05 9.77
CA LYS A 265 10.81 -14.52 8.38
C LYS A 265 9.46 -14.15 7.77
N LEU A 266 9.42 -13.18 6.86
CA LEU A 266 8.21 -12.81 6.15
C LEU A 266 8.12 -13.55 4.82
N LEU A 267 6.96 -14.14 4.58
CA LEU A 267 6.61 -14.86 3.37
C LEU A 267 5.32 -14.24 2.83
N ILE A 268 5.39 -13.57 1.69
CA ILE A 268 4.23 -13.02 1.01
C ILE A 268 3.94 -13.91 -0.18
N ASN A 269 2.76 -14.52 -0.16
CA ASN A 269 2.24 -15.32 -1.25
C ASN A 269 1.63 -14.39 -2.31
N ASN A 270 2.50 -13.71 -3.06
CA ASN A 270 2.13 -12.94 -4.23
C ASN A 270 2.71 -13.59 -5.50
N ASP A 271 2.41 -13.05 -6.68
CA ASP A 271 2.85 -13.61 -7.97
C ASP A 271 4.37 -13.83 -8.05
N ALA A 272 5.15 -13.00 -7.34
CA ALA A 272 6.61 -13.07 -7.29
C ALA A 272 7.18 -13.97 -6.17
N LYS A 273 6.35 -14.51 -5.28
CA LYS A 273 6.75 -15.27 -4.08
C LYS A 273 7.85 -14.58 -3.28
N PHE A 274 7.50 -13.49 -2.59
CA PHE A 274 8.46 -12.73 -1.81
C PHE A 274 8.81 -13.41 -0.47
N MET A 275 10.11 -13.58 -0.23
CA MET A 275 10.68 -14.02 1.05
C MET A 275 11.71 -13.01 1.52
N SER A 276 11.57 -12.54 2.77
CA SER A 276 12.57 -11.67 3.39
C SER A 276 12.78 -12.03 4.86
N TYR A 277 14.05 -12.02 5.29
CA TYR A 277 14.40 -12.04 6.70
C TYR A 277 14.48 -10.59 7.19
N ILE A 278 13.66 -10.28 8.18
CA ILE A 278 13.49 -8.95 8.73
C ILE A 278 14.10 -8.96 10.13
N SER A 279 15.24 -8.28 10.24
CA SER A 279 16.05 -8.22 11.46
C SER A 279 16.25 -6.78 11.94
N ASN A 280 16.31 -5.83 10.99
CA ASN A 280 16.68 -4.45 11.25
C ASN A 280 15.70 -3.47 10.56
N ASN A 281 15.77 -2.19 10.95
CA ASN A 281 14.98 -1.11 10.31
C ASN A 281 15.31 -0.91 8.81
N ILE A 282 16.50 -1.32 8.37
CA ILE A 282 16.88 -1.30 6.94
C ILE A 282 16.02 -2.30 6.16
N ASP A 283 15.76 -3.48 6.74
CA ASP A 283 14.94 -4.52 6.11
C ASP A 283 13.48 -4.05 5.99
N ILE A 284 12.97 -3.29 6.97
CA ILE A 284 11.66 -2.62 6.86
C ILE A 284 11.66 -1.61 5.71
N SER A 285 12.74 -0.85 5.54
CA SER A 285 12.84 0.14 4.46
C SER A 285 12.86 -0.54 3.09
N ASN A 286 13.55 -1.66 2.96
CA ASN A 286 13.53 -2.49 1.74
C ASN A 286 12.14 -3.05 1.45
N LEU A 287 11.41 -3.45 2.51
CA LEU A 287 10.04 -3.93 2.39
C LEU A 287 9.06 -2.81 2.00
N LEU A 288 9.27 -1.59 2.50
CA LEU A 288 8.51 -0.41 2.07
C LEU A 288 8.73 -0.13 0.59
N GLU A 289 9.98 -0.14 0.10
CA GLU A 289 10.27 -0.01 -1.34
C GLU A 289 9.64 -1.14 -2.15
N TYR A 290 9.71 -2.38 -1.67
CA TYR A 290 9.05 -3.52 -2.31
C TYR A 290 7.53 -3.32 -2.45
N SER A 291 6.89 -2.76 -1.42
CA SER A 291 5.45 -2.51 -1.40
C SER A 291 4.97 -1.42 -2.37
N LEU A 292 5.88 -0.58 -2.89
CA LEU A 292 5.54 0.45 -3.88
C LEU A 292 5.29 -0.13 -5.27
N GLU A 293 5.95 -1.24 -5.60
CA GLU A 293 5.89 -1.85 -6.93
C GLU A 293 5.10 -3.15 -6.93
N ASN A 294 4.95 -3.80 -5.78
CA ASN A 294 4.30 -5.11 -5.66
C ASN A 294 3.09 -5.09 -4.73
N GLN A 295 2.05 -5.82 -5.15
CA GLN A 295 0.89 -6.13 -4.32
C GLN A 295 1.23 -7.26 -3.34
N PHE A 296 0.59 -7.22 -2.17
CA PHE A 296 0.71 -8.24 -1.13
C PHE A 296 -0.40 -9.28 -1.22
N SER A 297 -1.54 -8.92 -1.83
CA SER A 297 -2.58 -9.88 -2.18
C SER A 297 -2.24 -10.70 -3.42
N PHE A 298 -2.98 -11.80 -3.56
CA PHE A 298 -2.95 -12.70 -4.69
C PHE A 298 -4.27 -12.63 -5.45
N SER A 299 -4.18 -12.62 -6.78
CA SER A 299 -5.33 -12.42 -7.66
C SER A 299 -5.85 -13.72 -8.30
N ASP A 300 -5.05 -14.79 -8.29
CA ASP A 300 -5.40 -16.07 -8.90
C ASP A 300 -6.01 -17.07 -7.89
N LYS A 301 -6.89 -17.95 -8.36
CA LYS A 301 -7.57 -18.93 -7.49
C LYS A 301 -6.64 -20.02 -6.95
N ASN A 302 -5.43 -20.15 -7.49
CA ASN A 302 -4.44 -21.14 -7.08
C ASN A 302 -3.68 -20.78 -5.80
N TYR A 303 -4.08 -19.72 -5.08
CA TYR A 303 -3.43 -19.28 -3.84
C TYR A 303 -3.26 -20.41 -2.82
N ILE A 304 -4.19 -21.38 -2.80
CA ILE A 304 -4.20 -22.54 -1.90
C ILE A 304 -3.01 -23.47 -2.14
N TYR A 305 -2.65 -23.74 -3.40
CA TYR A 305 -1.51 -24.62 -3.71
C TYR A 305 -0.20 -23.99 -3.23
N TYR A 306 -0.05 -22.69 -3.48
CA TYR A 306 1.12 -21.93 -3.02
C TYR A 306 1.16 -21.80 -1.51
N PHE A 307 0.00 -21.64 -0.88
CA PHE A 307 -0.10 -21.61 0.58
C PHE A 307 0.36 -22.94 1.20
N ASN A 308 -0.03 -24.08 0.62
CA ASN A 308 0.42 -25.41 1.06
C ASN A 308 1.93 -25.59 0.90
N ASP A 309 2.49 -25.22 -0.24
CA ASP A 309 3.93 -25.28 -0.51
C ASP A 309 4.74 -24.41 0.47
N ILE A 310 4.25 -23.20 0.76
CA ILE A 310 4.89 -22.29 1.72
C ILE A 310 4.83 -22.87 3.14
N ILE A 311 3.71 -23.48 3.52
CA ILE A 311 3.53 -24.10 4.82
C ILE A 311 4.46 -25.32 4.94
N GLU A 312 4.39 -26.30 4.03
CA GLU A 312 5.17 -27.53 4.10
C GLU A 312 6.68 -27.28 4.23
N ASN A 313 7.20 -26.28 3.53
CA ASN A 313 8.63 -25.96 3.52
C ASN A 313 9.12 -25.08 4.69
N ASN A 314 8.23 -24.52 5.52
CA ASN A 314 8.61 -23.54 6.57
C ASN A 314 8.06 -23.87 7.97
N LEU A 315 7.50 -25.07 8.15
CA LEU A 315 6.82 -25.51 9.37
C LEU A 315 7.72 -25.94 10.53
N ASP A 316 9.04 -25.88 10.37
CA ASP A 316 9.99 -26.30 11.41
C ASP A 316 10.07 -25.32 12.60
N LYS A 317 9.31 -24.21 12.56
CA LYS A 317 9.36 -23.12 13.54
C LYS A 317 8.12 -23.05 14.41
N LYS A 318 8.33 -22.78 15.69
CA LYS A 318 7.30 -22.86 16.76
C LYS A 318 6.24 -21.75 16.72
N ASN A 319 6.49 -20.61 16.08
CA ASN A 319 5.59 -19.45 16.08
C ASN A 319 5.30 -18.98 14.65
N VAL A 320 4.13 -19.37 14.12
CA VAL A 320 3.66 -19.00 12.78
C VAL A 320 2.47 -18.05 12.88
N ILE A 321 2.51 -16.97 12.12
CA ILE A 321 1.45 -15.97 12.02
C ILE A 321 0.90 -16.03 10.60
N LEU A 322 -0.39 -16.32 10.46
CA LEU A 322 -1.08 -16.41 9.18
C LEU A 322 -1.99 -15.20 9.00
N ILE A 323 -1.84 -14.48 7.89
CA ILE A 323 -2.71 -13.37 7.50
C ILE A 323 -3.47 -13.80 6.23
N ILE A 324 -4.78 -13.99 6.35
CA ILE A 324 -5.64 -14.56 5.32
C ILE A 324 -6.90 -13.71 5.09
N SER A 325 -7.48 -13.77 3.89
CA SER A 325 -8.65 -12.95 3.52
C SER A 325 -9.96 -13.51 4.04
N ASN A 326 -10.20 -14.80 3.86
CA ASN A 326 -11.38 -15.50 4.36
C ASN A 326 -11.00 -16.87 4.90
N ILE A 327 -11.83 -17.42 5.80
CA ILE A 327 -11.68 -18.80 6.29
C ILE A 327 -12.61 -19.69 5.46
N ASP A 328 -12.06 -20.25 4.39
CA ASP A 328 -12.74 -21.28 3.59
C ASP A 328 -12.53 -22.68 4.21
N ASP A 329 -13.35 -23.67 3.84
CA ASP A 329 -13.24 -25.03 4.39
C ASP A 329 -11.89 -25.71 4.08
N ASN A 330 -11.24 -25.34 2.98
CA ASN A 330 -9.88 -25.77 2.66
C ASN A 330 -8.86 -25.22 3.66
N ILE A 331 -9.02 -23.95 4.06
CA ILE A 331 -8.16 -23.33 5.07
C ILE A 331 -8.44 -23.95 6.44
N LYS A 332 -9.69 -24.26 6.78
CA LYS A 332 -10.02 -25.00 8.02
C LYS A 332 -9.34 -26.36 8.07
N ASN A 333 -9.39 -27.13 6.99
CA ASN A 333 -8.70 -28.43 6.92
C ASN A 333 -7.18 -28.29 7.10
N LEU A 334 -6.58 -27.23 6.55
CA LEU A 334 -5.16 -26.92 6.74
C LEU A 334 -4.87 -26.53 8.19
N ILE A 335 -5.69 -25.67 8.79
CA ILE A 335 -5.57 -25.31 10.20
C ILE A 335 -5.67 -26.55 11.08
N ASP A 336 -6.58 -27.47 10.78
CA ASP A 336 -6.73 -28.75 11.49
C ASP A 336 -5.50 -29.63 11.33
N MET A 337 -4.96 -29.76 10.12
CA MET A 337 -3.69 -30.47 9.90
C MET A 337 -2.53 -29.85 10.67
N LEU A 338 -2.48 -28.51 10.70
CA LEU A 338 -1.44 -27.76 11.38
C LEU A 338 -1.56 -27.81 12.90
N SER A 339 -2.78 -27.83 13.44
CA SER A 339 -3.04 -27.96 14.87
C SER A 339 -2.56 -29.31 15.45
N ARG A 340 -2.39 -30.32 14.60
CA ARG A 340 -1.81 -31.62 14.96
C ARG A 340 -0.28 -31.57 15.10
N LYS A 341 0.37 -30.49 14.63
CA LYS A 341 1.79 -30.22 14.82
C LYS A 341 1.97 -29.31 16.04
N ASP A 342 3.09 -29.45 16.75
CA ASP A 342 3.41 -28.67 17.96
C ASP A 342 3.85 -27.23 17.61
N VAL A 343 2.97 -26.49 16.92
CA VAL A 343 3.23 -25.15 16.37
C VAL A 343 2.17 -24.18 16.90
N ASN A 344 2.60 -23.03 17.44
CA ASN A 344 1.71 -21.93 17.80
C ASN A 344 1.34 -21.17 16.54
N ILE A 345 0.05 -21.17 16.21
CA ILE A 345 -0.45 -20.50 15.02
C ILE A 345 -1.41 -19.38 15.44
N THR A 346 -1.12 -18.16 15.00
CA THR A 346 -1.99 -17.00 15.18
C THR A 346 -2.57 -16.59 13.84
N ILE A 347 -3.90 -16.53 13.73
CA ILE A 347 -4.58 -16.16 12.48
C ILE A 347 -5.17 -14.76 12.59
N TYR A 348 -4.87 -13.95 11.58
CA TYR A 348 -5.55 -12.71 11.30
C TYR A 348 -6.42 -12.89 10.07
N PHE A 349 -7.72 -12.72 10.23
CA PHE A 349 -8.67 -12.68 9.12
C PHE A 349 -9.53 -11.42 9.20
N ASN A 350 -9.89 -10.88 8.05
CA ASN A 350 -10.80 -9.76 7.96
C ASN A 350 -12.24 -10.28 7.85
N ASN A 351 -13.08 -9.98 8.83
CA ASN A 351 -14.49 -10.34 8.78
C ASN A 351 -15.26 -9.20 8.10
N CYS A 352 -15.29 -9.19 6.76
CA CYS A 352 -16.02 -8.19 5.98
C CYS A 352 -17.53 -8.36 6.14
N ASN A 353 -18.09 -7.82 7.23
CA ASN A 353 -19.53 -7.58 7.34
C ASN A 353 -19.89 -6.12 7.62
N LYS A 354 -18.94 -5.20 7.85
CA LYS A 354 -19.23 -3.75 7.97
C LYS A 354 -18.07 -2.87 7.51
N ASN A 355 -18.42 -1.82 6.77
CA ASN A 355 -17.58 -0.71 6.28
C ASN A 355 -16.92 0.09 7.42
N TYR A 356 -15.87 -0.45 8.03
CA TYR A 356 -15.01 0.30 8.95
C TYR A 356 -13.55 -0.10 8.77
N SER A 357 -12.67 0.91 8.91
CA SER A 357 -11.21 0.83 8.91
C SER A 357 -10.68 -0.46 9.53
N PHE A 358 -9.87 -1.21 8.78
CA PHE A 358 -9.40 -2.56 9.07
C PHE A 358 -8.75 -2.70 10.46
N CYS A 359 -8.08 -1.66 10.96
CA CYS A 359 -7.44 -1.68 12.29
C CYS A 359 -8.38 -1.96 13.48
N ASN A 360 -9.70 -1.78 13.33
CA ASN A 360 -10.69 -2.09 14.37
C ASN A 360 -11.41 -3.44 14.20
N ASN A 361 -11.25 -4.10 13.04
CA ASN A 361 -12.00 -5.31 12.67
C ASN A 361 -11.16 -6.59 12.66
N ILE A 362 -9.85 -6.47 12.91
CA ILE A 362 -8.98 -7.63 13.05
C ILE A 362 -9.37 -8.37 14.34
N LYS A 363 -10.13 -9.46 14.19
CA LYS A 363 -10.33 -10.42 15.27
C LYS A 363 -9.09 -11.29 15.35
N LEU A 364 -8.36 -11.12 16.44
CA LEU A 364 -7.42 -12.11 16.93
C LEU A 364 -8.22 -13.36 17.26
N VAL A 365 -8.08 -14.39 16.44
CA VAL A 365 -8.56 -15.70 16.79
C VAL A 365 -7.34 -16.59 16.93
N ASN A 366 -7.01 -16.87 18.18
CA ASN A 366 -6.16 -18.01 18.48
C ASN A 366 -6.96 -19.26 18.08
N ILE A 367 -6.36 -20.17 17.30
CA ILE A 367 -7.00 -21.40 16.82
C ILE A 367 -7.58 -22.21 17.98
N ILE A 368 -6.96 -22.14 19.16
CA ILE A 368 -7.42 -22.82 20.37
C ILE A 368 -8.78 -22.26 20.84
N ASP A 369 -9.04 -20.97 20.67
CA ASP A 369 -10.32 -20.34 21.04
C ASP A 369 -11.40 -20.53 19.97
N TYR A 370 -11.02 -20.64 18.69
CA TYR A 370 -11.94 -21.02 17.60
C TYR A 370 -12.44 -22.46 17.75
N ILE A 371 -11.52 -23.41 17.96
CA ILE A 371 -11.83 -24.83 18.11
C ILE A 371 -12.62 -25.10 19.41
N LYS A 372 -12.37 -24.33 20.48
CA LYS A 372 -13.19 -24.41 21.71
C LYS A 372 -14.58 -23.80 21.52
N GLY A 373 -14.70 -22.71 20.77
CA GLY A 373 -15.97 -22.08 20.43
C GLY A 373 -16.90 -22.99 19.63
N ASP A 374 -16.38 -23.72 18.64
CA ASP A 374 -17.17 -24.68 17.86
C ASP A 374 -17.59 -25.91 18.68
N LYS A 375 -16.72 -26.42 19.57
CA LYS A 375 -17.08 -27.54 20.46
C LYS A 375 -18.13 -27.17 21.51
N GLU A 376 -18.19 -25.91 21.93
CA GLU A 376 -19.28 -25.41 22.80
C GLU A 376 -20.57 -25.15 22.02
N TYR A 377 -20.48 -24.78 20.73
CA TYR A 377 -21.64 -24.65 19.84
C TYR A 377 -22.27 -26.00 19.48
N GLU A 378 -21.46 -27.03 19.23
CA GLU A 378 -21.95 -28.41 19.01
C GLU A 378 -22.52 -29.03 20.29
N LYS A 379 -21.94 -28.76 21.46
CA LYS A 379 -22.49 -29.26 22.74
C LYS A 379 -23.82 -28.60 23.12
N ARG A 380 -24.04 -27.33 22.78
CA ARG A 380 -25.32 -26.63 23.04
C ARG A 380 -26.46 -27.04 22.10
N ASN A 381 -26.15 -27.69 20.98
CA ASN A 381 -27.15 -28.19 20.05
C ASN A 381 -27.45 -29.70 20.20
N ILE A 382 -26.83 -30.38 21.18
CA ILE A 382 -27.04 -31.82 21.46
C ILE A 382 -27.41 -32.07 22.95
N SER A 383 -27.74 -31.03 23.73
CA SER A 383 -28.24 -31.16 25.12
C SER A 383 -29.60 -30.52 25.34
#